data_AF-A0A1I2HYM9-F1
#
_entry.id   AF-A0A1I2HYM9-F1
#
_cell.length_a   1.000
_cell.length_b   1.000
_cell.length_c   1.000
_cell.angle_alpha   90.00
_cell.angle_beta   90.00
_cell.angle_gamma   90.00
#
_symmetry.space_group_name_H-M   'P 1'
#
loop_
_entity.id
_entity.type
_entity.pdbx_description
1 polymer ?
#
loop_
_entity_poly.entity_id
_entity_poly.type
_entity_poly.pdbx_seq_one_letter_code
_entity_poly.pdbx_strand_id
1 'polypeptide(L)'
;MTRRQPAAPLPAAARHEPTARQRWLGWSGAVIATGMTTVWSLVIPERAATATGLQEAAIRYGHPVCWALLAIVGVLTAIGAPRRARDAFAFAAGASYVAFLAGLTL
;
A
#
# COMPACT_ATOMS: atom_id res chain seq x y z
N MET A 1 46.15 28.72 -25.08
CA MET A 1 44.72 28.80 -25.47
C MET A 1 44.01 27.51 -25.06
N THR A 2 43.50 27.46 -23.83
CA THR A 2 42.86 26.27 -23.24
C THR A 2 41.34 26.42 -23.39
N ARG A 3 40.74 25.72 -24.36
CA ARG A 3 39.29 25.68 -24.56
C ARG A 3 38.64 25.00 -23.35
N ARG A 4 37.96 25.76 -22.49
CA ARG A 4 37.01 25.20 -21.52
C ARG A 4 35.86 24.58 -22.31
N GLN A 5 35.75 23.25 -22.32
CA GLN A 5 34.51 22.60 -22.76
C GLN A 5 33.37 23.01 -21.81
N PRO A 6 32.20 23.44 -22.33
CA PRO A 6 31.03 23.61 -21.49
C PRO A 6 30.61 22.24 -20.94
N ALA A 7 30.47 22.15 -19.61
CA ALA A 7 29.94 20.96 -18.97
C ALA A 7 28.56 20.65 -19.57
N ALA A 8 28.39 19.42 -20.08
CA ALA A 8 27.08 18.96 -20.52
C ALA A 8 26.09 19.15 -19.37
N PRO A 9 24.91 19.75 -19.61
CA PRO A 9 23.90 19.87 -18.56
C PRO A 9 23.62 18.46 -18.03
N LEU A 10 23.84 18.25 -16.73
CA LEU A 10 23.48 17.01 -16.05
C LEU A 10 22.01 16.70 -16.39
N PRO A 11 21.68 15.49 -16.85
CA PRO A 11 20.32 15.15 -17.24
C PRO A 11 19.40 15.44 -16.05
N ALA A 12 18.61 16.49 -16.18
CA ALA A 12 17.66 16.93 -15.17
C ALA A 12 16.72 15.77 -14.88
N ALA A 13 16.86 15.17 -13.70
CA ALA A 13 16.00 14.12 -13.18
C ALA A 13 15.77 12.97 -14.18
N ALA A 14 16.64 11.96 -14.14
CA ALA A 14 16.29 10.63 -14.65
C ALA A 14 14.92 10.25 -14.07
N ARG A 15 13.87 10.41 -14.88
CA ARG A 15 12.52 9.96 -14.54
C ARG A 15 12.66 8.49 -14.21
N HIS A 16 12.45 8.13 -12.95
CA HIS A 16 12.50 6.75 -12.50
C HIS A 16 11.27 6.02 -13.06
N GLU A 17 11.33 5.71 -14.35
CA GLU A 17 10.41 4.79 -15.01
C GLU A 17 10.46 3.46 -14.25
N PRO A 18 9.32 2.95 -13.77
CA PRO A 18 9.29 1.69 -13.05
C PRO A 18 9.76 0.56 -13.98
N THR A 19 10.69 -0.27 -13.50
CA THR A 19 11.19 -1.41 -14.29
C THR A 19 10.04 -2.40 -14.57
N ALA A 20 10.10 -3.16 -15.66
CA ALA A 20 9.07 -4.15 -15.99
C ALA A 20 8.78 -5.11 -14.83
N ARG A 21 9.82 -5.51 -14.07
CA ARG A 21 9.70 -6.31 -12.85
C ARG A 21 8.91 -5.60 -11.75
N GLN A 22 9.18 -4.32 -11.50
CA GLN A 22 8.42 -3.53 -10.51
C GLN A 22 6.96 -3.36 -10.93
N ARG A 23 6.68 -3.20 -12.22
CA ARG A 23 5.30 -3.11 -12.74
C ARG A 23 4.54 -4.42 -12.52
N TRP A 24 5.15 -5.54 -12.88
CA TRP A 24 4.57 -6.87 -12.64
C TRP A 24 4.33 -7.15 -11.16
N LEU A 25 5.31 -6.88 -10.29
CA LEU A 25 5.17 -7.07 -8.84
C LEU A 25 4.09 -6.15 -8.24
N GLY A 26 3.99 -4.91 -8.71
CA GLY A 26 2.97 -3.96 -8.27
C GLY A 26 1.57 -4.44 -8.61
N TRP A 27 1.35 -4.89 -9.85
CA TRP A 27 0.06 -5.43 -10.27
C TRP A 27 -0.31 -6.73 -9.58
N SER A 28 0.63 -7.68 -9.49
CA SER A 28 0.37 -8.94 -8.79
C SER A 28 0.03 -8.71 -7.32
N GLY A 29 0.79 -7.83 -6.65
CA GLY A 29 0.50 -7.41 -5.28
C GLY A 29 -0.88 -6.76 -5.15
N ALA A 30 -1.25 -5.88 -6.08
CA ALA A 30 -2.55 -5.22 -6.07
C ALA A 30 -3.72 -6.20 -6.24
N VAL A 31 -3.59 -7.16 -7.16
CA VAL A 31 -4.63 -8.18 -7.40
C VAL A 31 -4.81 -9.07 -6.17
N ILE A 32 -3.70 -9.58 -5.61
CA ILE A 32 -3.73 -10.42 -4.40
C ILE A 32 -4.36 -9.67 -3.24
N ALA A 33 -3.92 -8.42 -3.02
CA ALA A 33 -4.41 -7.61 -1.92
C ALA A 33 -5.90 -7.28 -2.07
N THR A 34 -6.36 -6.96 -3.28
CA THR A 34 -7.79 -6.76 -3.56
C THR A 34 -8.59 -8.03 -3.29
N GLY A 35 -8.10 -9.19 -3.73
CA GLY A 35 -8.74 -10.48 -3.45
C GLY A 35 -8.87 -10.74 -1.95
N MET A 36 -7.81 -10.48 -1.18
CA MET A 36 -7.83 -10.62 0.28
C MET A 36 -8.81 -9.67 0.96
N THR A 37 -8.91 -8.42 0.49
CA THR A 37 -9.93 -7.46 0.97
C THR A 37 -11.34 -8.03 0.76
N THR A 38 -11.65 -8.53 -0.44
CA THR A 38 -12.97 -9.07 -0.76
C THR A 38 -13.29 -10.31 0.06
N VAL A 39 -12.36 -11.26 0.16
CA VAL A 39 -12.53 -12.48 0.97
C VAL A 39 -12.83 -12.12 2.43
N TRP A 40 -12.01 -11.28 3.05
CA TRP A 40 -12.18 -10.93 4.47
C TRP A 40 -13.42 -10.08 4.74
N SER A 41 -13.84 -9.23 3.79
CA SER A 41 -15.07 -8.45 3.93
C SER A 41 -16.33 -9.31 3.91
N LEU A 42 -16.29 -10.46 3.24
CA LEU A 42 -17.44 -11.36 3.08
C LEU A 42 -17.43 -12.54 4.05
N VAL A 43 -16.25 -12.99 4.49
CA VAL A 43 -16.08 -14.24 5.28
C VAL A 43 -16.09 -14.00 6.80
N ILE A 44 -16.11 -12.76 7.30
CA ILE A 44 -16.28 -12.50 8.74
C ILE A 44 -17.73 -12.09 9.08
N PRO A 45 -18.55 -13.03 9.57
CA PRO A 45 -19.72 -12.67 10.39
C PRO A 45 -19.63 -13.14 11.84
N GLU A 46 -18.76 -14.09 12.18
CA GLU A 46 -18.87 -14.80 13.47
C GLU A 46 -18.15 -14.10 14.64
N ARG A 47 -16.91 -13.62 14.47
CA ARG A 47 -16.13 -13.02 15.58
C ARG A 47 -16.47 -11.55 15.86
N ALA A 48 -17.08 -10.85 14.90
CA ALA A 48 -17.57 -9.49 15.12
C ALA A 48 -18.84 -9.48 15.98
N ALA A 49 -19.64 -10.56 15.96
CA ALA A 49 -20.90 -10.65 16.68
C ALA A 49 -20.74 -10.64 18.22
N THR A 50 -19.54 -10.97 18.73
CA THR A 50 -19.25 -11.00 20.18
C THR A 50 -18.61 -9.72 20.70
N ALA A 51 -18.16 -8.82 19.83
CA ALA A 51 -17.54 -7.54 20.20
C ALA A 51 -18.55 -6.39 20.02
N THR A 52 -18.48 -5.35 20.86
CA THR A 52 -19.39 -4.20 20.77
C THR A 52 -18.64 -2.90 20.50
N GLY A 53 -19.18 -2.05 19.61
CA GLY A 53 -18.72 -0.67 19.43
C GLY A 53 -17.40 -0.56 18.67
N LEU A 54 -16.44 0.19 19.20
CA LEU A 54 -15.19 0.52 18.49
C LEU A 54 -14.32 -0.71 18.19
N GLN A 55 -14.40 -1.73 19.05
CA GLN A 55 -13.71 -3.01 18.88
C GLN A 55 -14.29 -3.83 17.72
N GLU A 56 -15.62 -3.86 17.57
CA GLU A 56 -16.29 -4.49 16.44
C GLU A 56 -15.82 -3.85 15.12
N ALA A 57 -15.79 -2.52 15.06
CA ALA A 57 -15.32 -1.80 13.89
C ALA A 57 -13.85 -2.07 13.58
N ALA A 58 -12.98 -2.13 14.61
CA ALA A 58 -11.57 -2.44 14.45
C ALA A 58 -11.34 -3.85 13.90
N ILE A 59 -12.04 -4.86 14.40
CA ILE A 59 -11.95 -6.25 13.93
C ILE A 59 -12.53 -6.38 12.51
N ARG A 60 -13.68 -5.76 12.27
CA ARG A 60 -14.42 -5.90 11.00
C ARG A 60 -13.78 -5.16 9.85
N TYR A 61 -13.25 -3.96 10.08
CA TYR A 61 -12.72 -3.10 9.03
C TYR A 61 -11.20 -2.95 9.05
N GLY A 62 -10.51 -3.15 10.18
CA GLY A 62 -9.07 -2.92 10.25
C GLY A 62 -8.27 -3.81 9.28
N HIS A 63 -8.64 -5.09 9.19
CA HIS A 63 -7.97 -6.02 8.30
C HIS A 63 -8.30 -5.80 6.81
N PRO A 64 -9.57 -5.66 6.38
CA PRO A 64 -9.88 -5.30 4.98
C PRO A 64 -9.29 -3.96 4.53
N VAL A 65 -9.29 -2.94 5.40
CA VAL A 65 -8.70 -1.63 5.09
C VAL A 65 -7.19 -1.75 4.88
N CYS A 66 -6.49 -2.55 5.69
CA CYS A 66 -5.06 -2.84 5.47
C CYS A 66 -4.80 -3.40 4.07
N TRP A 67 -5.56 -4.42 3.66
CA TRP A 67 -5.42 -5.01 2.33
C TRP A 67 -5.78 -4.04 1.20
N ALA A 68 -6.81 -3.21 1.37
CA ALA A 68 -7.15 -2.17 0.40
C ALA A 68 -6.02 -1.15 0.23
N LEU A 69 -5.39 -0.71 1.33
CA LEU A 69 -4.26 0.21 1.29
C LEU A 69 -3.03 -0.42 0.64
N LEU A 70 -2.75 -1.69 0.91
CA LEU A 70 -1.68 -2.43 0.22
C LEU A 70 -1.96 -2.59 -1.27
N ALA A 71 -3.22 -2.77 -1.68
CA ALA A 71 -3.59 -2.79 -3.09
C ALA A 71 -3.26 -1.47 -3.77
N ILE A 72 -3.54 -0.34 -3.11
CA ILE A 72 -3.16 0.99 -3.58
C ILE A 72 -1.64 1.12 -3.70
N VAL A 73 -0.87 0.65 -2.71
CA VAL A 73 0.62 0.64 -2.79
C VAL A 73 1.10 -0.16 -4.00
N GLY A 74 0.46 -1.30 -4.29
CA GLY A 74 0.74 -2.12 -5.48
C GLY A 74 0.52 -1.35 -6.78
N VAL A 75 -0.64 -0.70 -6.92
CA VAL A 75 -0.97 0.15 -8.08
C VAL A 75 0.01 1.32 -8.22
N LEU A 76 0.28 2.03 -7.12
CA LEU A 76 1.23 3.15 -7.10
C LEU A 76 2.64 2.70 -7.50
N THR A 77 3.05 1.51 -7.09
CA THR A 77 4.33 0.91 -7.52
C THR A 77 4.31 0.58 -9.01
N ALA A 78 3.21 0.05 -9.53
CA ALA A 78 3.07 -0.33 -10.93
C ALA A 78 3.07 0.85 -11.90
N ILE A 79 2.55 2.00 -11.47
CA ILE A 79 2.55 3.25 -12.27
C ILE A 79 3.77 4.13 -12.01
N GLY A 80 4.69 3.73 -11.12
CA GLY A 80 5.90 4.51 -10.83
C GLY A 80 5.66 5.76 -10.00
N ALA A 81 4.62 5.77 -9.17
CA ALA A 81 4.28 6.90 -8.30
C ALA A 81 5.44 7.29 -7.36
N PRO A 82 5.52 8.56 -6.91
CA PRO A 82 6.58 9.02 -6.02
C PRO A 82 6.62 8.20 -4.73
N ARG A 83 7.84 7.98 -4.21
CA ARG A 83 8.08 7.18 -3.00
C ARG A 83 7.29 7.70 -1.79
N ARG A 84 7.16 9.02 -1.65
CA ARG A 84 6.37 9.64 -0.57
C ARG A 84 4.91 9.19 -0.55
N ALA A 85 4.28 9.05 -1.72
CA ALA A 85 2.90 8.57 -1.79
C ALA A 85 2.81 7.10 -1.36
N ARG A 86 3.71 6.25 -1.88
CA ARG A 86 3.79 4.83 -1.51
C ARG A 86 4.01 4.64 0.00
N ASP A 87 4.95 5.39 0.56
CA ASP A 87 5.27 5.33 1.99
C ASP A 87 4.07 5.76 2.84
N ALA A 88 3.35 6.83 2.47
CA ALA A 88 2.16 7.26 3.19
C ALA A 88 1.06 6.18 3.25
N PHE A 89 0.77 5.53 2.12
CA PHE A 89 -0.21 4.43 2.08
C PHE A 89 0.29 3.18 2.83
N ALA A 90 1.60 2.90 2.80
CA ALA A 90 2.19 1.81 3.57
C ALA A 90 2.11 2.06 5.08
N PHE A 91 2.37 3.29 5.54
CA PHE A 91 2.18 3.67 6.94
C PHE A 91 0.71 3.59 7.36
N ALA A 92 -0.21 4.05 6.51
CA ALA A 92 -1.64 3.93 6.76
C ALA A 92 -2.07 2.45 6.88
N ALA A 93 -1.55 1.57 6.00
CA ALA A 93 -1.79 0.14 6.08
C ALA A 93 -1.30 -0.43 7.42
N GLY A 94 -0.07 -0.10 7.82
CA GLY A 94 0.48 -0.47 9.12
C GLY A 94 -0.37 0.00 10.30
N ALA A 95 -0.82 1.26 10.28
CA ALA A 95 -1.70 1.80 11.32
C ALA A 95 -3.04 1.05 11.41
N SER A 96 -3.65 0.74 10.26
CA SER A 96 -4.91 -0.04 10.23
C SER A 96 -4.73 -1.46 10.76
N TYR A 97 -3.57 -2.08 10.52
CA TYR A 97 -3.24 -3.40 11.04
C TYR A 97 -3.01 -3.38 12.56
N VAL A 98 -2.33 -2.35 13.07
CA VAL A 98 -2.17 -2.17 14.53
C VAL A 98 -3.53 -1.97 15.21
N ALA A 99 -4.44 -1.19 14.61
CA ALA A 99 -5.80 -1.03 15.12
C ALA A 99 -6.56 -2.37 15.14
N PHE A 100 -6.42 -3.19 14.10
CA PHE A 100 -6.97 -4.54 14.04
C PHE A 100 -6.43 -5.44 15.16
N LEU A 101 -5.11 -5.47 15.34
CA LEU A 101 -4.46 -6.24 16.41
C LEU A 101 -4.93 -5.78 17.79
N ALA A 102 -5.01 -4.46 18.02
CA ALA A 102 -5.53 -3.91 19.27
C ALA A 102 -6.97 -4.37 19.54
N GLY A 103 -7.84 -4.36 18.51
CA GLY A 103 -9.20 -4.87 18.62
C GLY A 103 -9.28 -6.38 18.93
N LEU A 104 -8.28 -7.17 18.53
CA LEU A 104 -8.20 -8.59 18.85
C LEU A 104 -7.70 -8.88 20.27
N THR A 105 -6.90 -7.99 20.86
CA THR A 105 -6.23 -8.22 22.15
C THR A 105 -6.88 -7.53 23.34
N LEU A 106 -7.70 -6.50 23.10
CA LEU A 106 -8.45 -5.75 24.12
C LEU A 106 -9.82 -6.39 24.37
#